data_AF-A0A378VX56-F1
#
_entry.id   AF-A0A378VX56-F1
#
_cell.length_a   1.000
_cell.length_b   1.000
_cell.length_c   1.000
_cell.angle_alpha   90.00
_cell.angle_beta   90.00
_cell.angle_gamma   90.00
#
_symmetry.space_group_name_H-M   'P 1'
#
loop_
_entity.id
_entity.type
_entity.pdbx_description
1 polymer ?
#
loop_
_entity_poly.entity_id
_entity_poly.type
_entity_poly.pdbx_seq_one_letter_code
_entity_poly.pdbx_strand_id
1 'polypeptide(L)'
;MEKSPKKCLKRRIGRSRIAFEQRQFRKLTSAGINIGLGKNFVLHTEGLYRKSGDYAVPRYRNLKRLPDSHADSQTGSIGLSWVGEKGFIGAAYSDRRDRYGLPAHSHEYDDCHADIIWQKSLINKRYLQLYPHLLTEEDIDYDNPGLSCGFHDGDGAHAHTHNGKPWIDLRNKRYELRAEWKQPFPGFEALRVHLNRNDYHHDEKAGDAVENFFNNKHTTPVSSCATNP
;
A
#
# COMPACT_ATOMS: atom_id res chain seq x y z
N MET A 1 -2.57 -50.99 -25.35
CA MET A 1 -3.24 -50.15 -24.34
C MET A 1 -2.95 -48.70 -24.63
N GLU A 2 -4.01 -47.92 -24.65
CA GLU A 2 -4.21 -46.69 -25.43
C GLU A 2 -3.52 -45.46 -24.80
N LYS A 3 -2.77 -44.72 -25.61
CA LYS A 3 -2.17 -43.43 -25.24
C LYS A 3 -3.31 -42.44 -24.97
N SER A 4 -3.55 -42.12 -23.70
CA SER A 4 -4.42 -40.99 -23.31
C SER A 4 -3.82 -39.68 -23.85
N PRO A 5 -4.51 -38.93 -24.74
CA PRO A 5 -4.02 -37.65 -25.18
C PRO A 5 -4.28 -36.62 -24.08
N LYS A 6 -3.23 -36.21 -23.36
CA LYS A 6 -3.25 -35.04 -22.46
C LYS A 6 -3.60 -33.78 -23.27
N LYS A 7 -4.89 -33.51 -23.47
CA LYS A 7 -5.44 -32.21 -23.91
C LYS A 7 -5.18 -31.18 -22.81
N CYS A 8 -3.95 -30.70 -22.70
CA CYS A 8 -3.55 -29.75 -21.68
C CYS A 8 -3.75 -28.29 -22.19
N LEU A 9 -4.62 -27.57 -21.48
CA LEU A 9 -4.79 -26.11 -21.39
C LEU A 9 -5.14 -25.28 -22.65
N LYS A 10 -6.24 -25.60 -23.34
CA LYS A 10 -7.01 -24.60 -24.14
C LYS A 10 -8.18 -23.99 -23.34
N ARG A 11 -7.97 -23.63 -22.07
CA ARG A 11 -9.03 -23.01 -21.27
C ARG A 11 -8.72 -21.54 -21.02
N ARG A 12 -9.44 -20.66 -21.73
CA ARG A 12 -9.60 -19.27 -21.29
C ARG A 12 -10.56 -19.29 -20.11
N ILE A 13 -10.14 -18.76 -18.97
CA ILE A 13 -10.97 -18.67 -17.77
C ILE A 13 -10.95 -17.22 -17.33
N GLY A 14 -12.10 -16.56 -17.44
CA GLY A 14 -12.30 -15.18 -17.01
C GLY A 14 -13.32 -15.10 -15.89
N ARG A 15 -13.21 -14.06 -15.06
CA ARG A 15 -14.21 -13.68 -14.06
C ARG A 15 -14.42 -12.17 -14.15
N SER A 16 -15.66 -11.74 -14.08
CA SER A 16 -16.02 -10.32 -14.01
C SER A 16 -17.06 -10.13 -12.90
N ARG A 17 -17.00 -8.98 -12.23
CA ARG A 17 -17.95 -8.59 -11.20
C ARG A 17 -18.20 -7.09 -11.26
N ILE A 18 -19.47 -6.73 -11.25
CA ILE A 18 -19.95 -5.36 -11.11
C ILE A 18 -20.84 -5.34 -9.86
N ALA A 19 -20.66 -4.36 -8.98
CA ALA A 19 -21.46 -4.18 -7.78
C ALA A 19 -21.72 -2.70 -7.49
N PHE A 20 -22.92 -2.41 -6.97
CA PHE A 20 -23.34 -1.08 -6.57
C PHE A 20 -23.92 -1.10 -5.14
N GLU A 21 -23.60 -0.09 -4.33
CA GLU A 21 -24.15 0.05 -2.98
C GLU A 21 -24.62 1.49 -2.72
N GLN A 22 -25.89 1.64 -2.34
CA GLN A 22 -26.54 2.95 -2.23
C GLN A 22 -26.06 3.81 -1.04
N ARG A 23 -25.79 3.20 0.13
CA ARG A 23 -25.47 3.93 1.38
C ARG A 23 -24.19 4.76 1.31
N GLN A 24 -23.25 4.37 0.45
CA GLN A 24 -21.95 5.01 0.24
C GLN A 24 -21.75 5.44 -1.23
N PHE A 25 -22.81 5.35 -2.05
CA PHE A 25 -22.73 5.52 -3.52
C PHE A 25 -21.56 4.72 -4.14
N ARG A 26 -21.28 3.53 -3.60
CA ARG A 26 -20.10 2.76 -4.01
C ARG A 26 -20.38 2.09 -5.34
N LYS A 27 -19.47 2.30 -6.30
CA LYS A 27 -19.37 1.55 -7.56
C LYS A 27 -18.11 0.70 -7.51
N LEU A 28 -18.24 -0.59 -7.80
CA LEU A 28 -17.12 -1.51 -7.90
C LEU A 28 -17.21 -2.26 -9.23
N THR A 29 -16.15 -2.19 -10.02
CA THR A 29 -15.97 -2.96 -11.24
C THR A 29 -14.67 -3.72 -11.13
N SER A 30 -14.70 -5.02 -11.36
CA SER A 30 -13.49 -5.84 -11.39
C SER A 30 -13.59 -6.88 -12.49
N ALA A 31 -12.46 -7.14 -13.14
CA ALA A 31 -12.35 -8.16 -14.17
C ALA A 31 -10.97 -8.79 -14.12
N GLY A 32 -10.91 -10.10 -14.38
CA GLY A 32 -9.66 -10.84 -14.47
C GLY A 32 -9.78 -11.94 -15.52
N ILE A 33 -8.71 -12.15 -16.28
CA ILE A 33 -8.68 -13.09 -17.39
C ILE A 33 -7.37 -13.89 -17.33
N ASN A 34 -7.48 -15.20 -17.53
CA ASN A 34 -6.35 -16.09 -17.75
C ASN A 34 -6.39 -16.63 -19.18
N ILE A 35 -5.28 -16.48 -19.90
CA ILE A 35 -5.13 -16.89 -21.29
C ILE A 35 -3.94 -17.85 -21.38
N GLY A 36 -4.21 -19.10 -21.74
CA GLY A 36 -3.15 -20.05 -22.12
C GLY A 36 -2.51 -19.65 -23.46
N LEU A 37 -1.19 -19.51 -23.47
CA LEU A 37 -0.36 -19.20 -24.63
C LEU A 37 0.47 -20.46 -24.99
N GLY A 38 -0.01 -21.23 -25.96
CA GLY A 38 0.61 -22.52 -26.30
C GLY A 38 0.35 -23.60 -25.25
N LYS A 39 1.36 -24.44 -24.96
CA LYS A 39 1.19 -25.62 -24.08
C LYS A 39 1.47 -25.33 -22.61
N ASN A 40 2.39 -24.42 -22.32
CA ASN A 40 2.96 -24.26 -20.98
C ASN A 40 2.93 -22.82 -20.46
N PHE A 41 2.56 -21.82 -21.27
CA PHE A 41 2.51 -20.44 -20.79
C PHE A 41 1.08 -20.01 -20.45
N VAL A 42 0.94 -19.22 -19.39
CA VAL A 42 -0.32 -18.60 -18.98
C VAL A 42 -0.08 -17.12 -18.72
N LEU A 43 -0.80 -16.28 -19.47
CA LEU A 43 -0.92 -14.86 -19.22
C LEU A 43 -2.11 -14.62 -18.30
N HIS A 44 -1.90 -13.83 -17.25
CA HIS A 44 -2.92 -13.34 -16.34
C HIS A 44 -3.00 -11.82 -16.44
N THR A 45 -4.21 -11.28 -16.55
CA THR A 45 -4.46 -9.86 -16.37
C THR A 45 -5.65 -9.67 -15.46
N GLU A 46 -5.58 -8.67 -14.58
CA GLU A 46 -6.70 -8.28 -13.73
C GLU A 46 -6.74 -6.78 -13.52
N GLY A 47 -7.93 -6.27 -13.27
CA GLY A 47 -8.17 -4.87 -12.97
C GLY A 47 -9.34 -4.72 -12.00
N LEU A 48 -9.23 -3.72 -11.13
CA LEU A 48 -10.26 -3.32 -10.19
C LEU A 48 -10.37 -1.80 -10.18
N TYR A 49 -11.59 -1.31 -10.25
CA TYR A 49 -11.94 0.10 -10.05
C TYR A 49 -13.03 0.17 -9.00
N ARG A 50 -12.77 0.91 -7.93
CA ARG A 50 -13.73 1.22 -6.86
C ARG A 50 -13.82 2.72 -6.71
N LYS A 51 -15.05 3.23 -6.63
CA LYS A 51 -15.34 4.62 -6.28
C LYS A 51 -16.39 4.64 -5.19
N SER A 52 -16.14 5.35 -4.09
CA SER A 52 -17.07 5.51 -2.97
C SER A 52 -17.09 6.97 -2.55
N GLY A 53 -18.28 7.56 -2.44
CA GLY A 53 -18.42 8.86 -1.79
C GLY A 53 -18.47 8.70 -0.26
N ASP A 54 -18.66 9.81 0.43
CA ASP A 54 -18.85 9.82 1.87
C ASP A 54 -19.98 8.85 2.30
N TYR A 55 -19.80 8.11 3.38
CA TYR A 55 -20.81 7.15 3.84
C TYR A 55 -21.84 7.79 4.76
N ALA A 56 -23.08 7.30 4.72
CA ALA A 56 -24.17 7.82 5.54
C ALA A 56 -23.98 7.51 7.04
N VAL A 57 -24.24 8.50 7.90
CA VAL A 57 -24.18 8.37 9.36
C VAL A 57 -25.58 8.53 9.97
N PRO A 58 -26.14 7.52 10.67
CA PRO A 58 -27.55 7.51 11.02
C PRO A 58 -27.93 8.34 12.27
N ARG A 59 -26.96 8.62 13.15
CA ARG A 59 -27.22 9.25 14.47
C ARG A 59 -26.41 10.52 14.72
N TYR A 60 -25.66 10.99 13.72
CA TYR A 60 -24.90 12.23 13.86
C TYR A 60 -25.82 13.42 13.61
N ARG A 61 -25.97 14.29 14.61
CA ARG A 61 -26.79 15.50 14.48
C ARG A 61 -26.16 16.42 13.44
N ASN A 62 -26.96 16.92 12.50
CA ASN A 62 -26.55 17.86 11.44
C ASN A 62 -25.67 17.30 10.30
N LEU A 63 -25.29 16.01 10.30
CA LEU A 63 -24.58 15.38 9.18
C LEU A 63 -25.37 14.20 8.63
N LYS A 64 -25.66 14.23 7.32
CA LYS A 64 -26.27 13.09 6.61
C LYS A 64 -25.23 12.03 6.23
N ARG A 65 -23.98 12.46 6.03
CA ARG A 65 -22.83 11.64 5.63
C ARG A 65 -21.60 12.14 6.38
N LEU A 66 -20.64 11.26 6.63
CA LEU A 66 -19.39 11.64 7.30
C LEU A 66 -18.47 12.37 6.30
N PRO A 67 -18.12 13.64 6.51
CA PRO A 67 -17.18 14.37 5.66
C PRO A 67 -15.85 13.63 5.52
N ASP A 68 -15.24 13.78 4.36
CA ASP A 68 -13.89 13.28 4.04
C ASP A 68 -13.73 11.77 4.25
N SER A 69 -14.82 11.01 4.06
CA SER A 69 -14.83 9.54 4.16
C SER A 69 -14.94 8.81 2.83
N HIS A 70 -14.92 9.57 1.73
CA HIS A 70 -14.82 9.06 0.38
C HIS A 70 -13.52 8.26 0.15
N ALA A 71 -13.58 7.28 -0.74
CA ALA A 71 -12.42 6.46 -1.09
C ALA A 71 -12.56 5.88 -2.50
N ASP A 72 -11.56 6.18 -3.33
CA ASP A 72 -11.40 5.72 -4.70
C ASP A 72 -10.14 4.85 -4.78
N SER A 73 -10.23 3.73 -5.48
CA SER A 73 -9.10 2.79 -5.64
C SER A 73 -9.10 2.19 -7.04
N GLN A 74 -7.92 2.15 -7.65
CA GLN A 74 -7.69 1.56 -8.96
C GLN A 74 -6.50 0.63 -8.87
N THR A 75 -6.67 -0.62 -9.29
CA THR A 75 -5.59 -1.61 -9.34
C THR A 75 -5.56 -2.27 -10.70
N GLY A 76 -4.38 -2.45 -11.25
CA GLY A 76 -4.17 -3.28 -12.43
C GLY A 76 -2.97 -4.19 -12.22
N SER A 77 -3.11 -5.46 -12.61
CA SER A 77 -2.02 -6.44 -12.55
C SER A 77 -1.90 -7.18 -13.88
N ILE A 78 -0.66 -7.49 -14.26
CA ILE A 78 -0.33 -8.37 -15.38
C ILE A 78 0.74 -9.35 -14.94
N GLY A 79 0.56 -10.63 -15.27
CA GLY A 79 1.51 -11.68 -14.94
C GLY A 79 1.67 -12.68 -16.07
N LEU A 80 2.87 -13.21 -16.20
CA LEU A 80 3.19 -14.29 -17.13
C LEU A 80 3.83 -15.43 -16.35
N SER A 81 3.33 -16.64 -16.59
CA SER A 81 3.86 -17.85 -15.94
C SER A 81 4.11 -18.94 -16.95
N TRP A 82 5.17 -19.71 -16.71
CA TRP A 82 5.42 -21.01 -17.31
C TRP A 82 4.98 -22.10 -16.33
N VAL A 83 4.27 -23.09 -16.82
CA VAL A 83 3.67 -24.20 -16.07
C VAL A 83 4.15 -25.51 -16.68
N GLY A 84 4.89 -26.28 -15.91
CA GLY A 84 5.37 -27.62 -16.25
C GLY A 84 4.67 -28.70 -15.44
N GLU A 85 5.03 -29.96 -15.70
CA GLU A 85 4.47 -31.10 -14.95
C GLU A 85 4.93 -31.12 -13.48
N LYS A 86 6.14 -30.61 -13.23
CA LYS A 86 6.76 -30.57 -11.90
C LYS A 86 6.59 -29.23 -11.18
N GLY A 87 5.91 -28.24 -11.74
CA GLY A 87 5.88 -26.92 -11.09
C GLY A 87 5.58 -25.75 -12.00
N PHE A 88 5.84 -24.54 -11.51
CA PHE A 88 5.69 -23.31 -12.28
C PHE A 88 6.75 -22.28 -11.90
N ILE A 89 6.97 -21.32 -12.80
CA ILE A 89 7.67 -20.07 -12.51
C ILE A 89 6.90 -18.95 -13.21
N GLY A 90 6.71 -17.82 -12.53
CA GLY A 90 6.02 -16.69 -13.11
C GLY A 90 6.49 -15.38 -12.51
N ALA A 91 6.32 -14.32 -13.29
CA ALA A 91 6.55 -12.95 -12.86
C ALA A 91 5.27 -12.14 -13.05
N ALA A 92 5.04 -11.17 -12.17
CA ALA A 92 3.93 -10.25 -12.30
C ALA A 92 4.31 -8.82 -11.89
N TYR A 93 3.55 -7.88 -12.45
CA TYR A 93 3.58 -6.46 -12.13
C TYR A 93 2.19 -6.01 -11.74
N SER A 94 2.09 -5.20 -10.68
CA SER A 94 0.86 -4.55 -10.24
C SER A 94 1.09 -3.07 -9.97
N ASP A 95 0.15 -2.21 -10.37
CA ASP A 95 0.09 -0.79 -10.02
C ASP A 95 -1.25 -0.53 -9.33
N ARG A 96 -1.19 0.06 -8.13
CA ARG A 96 -2.36 0.44 -7.34
C ARG A 96 -2.29 1.93 -7.02
N ARG A 97 -3.40 2.62 -7.23
CA ARG A 97 -3.60 4.02 -6.85
C ARG A 97 -4.84 4.15 -5.98
N ASP A 98 -4.68 4.73 -4.81
CA ASP A 98 -5.77 4.99 -3.89
C ASP A 98 -5.85 6.48 -3.58
N ARG A 99 -7.06 7.04 -3.55
CA ARG A 99 -7.34 8.41 -3.18
C ARG A 99 -8.50 8.43 -2.21
N TYR A 100 -8.27 8.87 -0.98
CA TYR A 100 -9.30 8.81 0.06
C TYR A 100 -9.13 9.93 1.07
N GLY A 101 -10.25 10.43 1.58
CA GLY A 101 -10.24 11.49 2.59
C GLY A 101 -9.79 10.98 3.96
N LEU A 102 -9.44 11.93 4.84
CA LEU A 102 -9.13 11.69 6.24
C LEU A 102 -10.29 12.21 7.12
N PRO A 103 -11.24 11.35 7.55
CA PRO A 103 -12.34 11.78 8.39
C PRO A 103 -11.85 12.26 9.76
N ALA A 104 -12.56 13.24 10.33
CA ALA A 104 -12.25 13.79 11.66
C ALA A 104 -10.82 14.34 11.78
N HIS A 105 -10.29 14.87 10.69
CA HIS A 105 -9.01 15.57 10.64
C HIS A 105 -9.23 17.06 10.91
N SER A 106 -8.50 17.60 11.89
CA SER A 106 -8.50 19.01 12.28
C SER A 106 -7.12 19.58 12.02
N HIS A 107 -7.08 20.79 11.50
CA HIS A 107 -5.86 21.55 11.23
C HIS A 107 -5.35 22.31 12.48
N GLU A 108 -5.91 22.01 13.66
CA GLU A 108 -5.55 22.68 14.93
C GLU A 108 -4.07 22.51 15.30
N TYR A 109 -3.43 21.43 14.81
CA TYR A 109 -2.05 21.08 15.16
C TYR A 109 -1.05 21.21 14.00
N ASP A 110 -1.44 21.80 12.86
CA ASP A 110 -0.55 21.92 11.69
C ASP A 110 0.69 22.76 12.00
N ASP A 111 0.50 23.84 12.77
CA ASP A 111 1.56 24.78 13.17
C ASP A 111 2.11 24.47 14.58
N CYS A 112 2.10 23.21 14.99
CA CYS A 112 2.65 22.75 16.25
C CYS A 112 3.88 21.86 16.05
N HIS A 113 4.79 21.88 17.02
CA HIS A 113 5.90 20.93 17.12
C HIS A 113 5.95 20.31 18.50
N ALA A 114 6.57 19.14 18.60
CA ALA A 114 6.73 18.42 19.87
C ALA A 114 8.07 18.76 20.51
N ASP A 115 8.02 19.32 21.72
CA ASP A 115 9.18 19.47 22.60
C ASP A 115 9.26 18.24 23.49
N ILE A 116 10.21 17.35 23.15
CA ILE A 116 10.40 16.07 23.84
C ILE A 116 11.85 15.80 24.25
N ILE A 117 12.82 16.42 23.57
CA ILE A 117 14.24 16.28 23.86
C ILE A 117 14.69 17.49 24.67
N TRP A 118 15.40 17.26 25.77
CA TRP A 118 16.03 18.32 26.55
C TRP A 118 16.78 19.30 25.66
N GLN A 119 16.52 20.60 25.83
CA GLN A 119 17.23 21.64 25.07
C GLN A 119 18.76 21.52 25.21
N LYS A 120 19.24 21.14 26.40
CA LYS A 120 20.65 20.85 26.66
C LYS A 120 21.17 19.66 25.83
N SER A 121 20.37 18.59 25.68
CA SER A 121 20.71 17.46 24.83
C SER A 121 20.72 17.85 23.35
N LEU A 122 19.78 18.67 22.88
CA LEU A 122 19.80 19.18 21.50
C LEU A 122 21.03 20.05 21.20
N ILE A 123 21.57 20.78 22.19
CA ILE A 123 22.79 21.58 22.06
C ILE A 123 24.04 20.70 22.08
N ASN A 124 24.13 19.76 23.04
CA ASN A 124 25.34 18.95 23.25
C ASN A 124 25.44 17.77 22.27
N LYS A 125 24.31 17.10 22.01
CA LYS A 125 24.17 15.99 21.06
C LYS A 125 23.50 16.50 19.79
N ARG A 126 24.19 17.36 19.03
CA ARG A 126 23.65 18.02 17.82
C ARG A 126 23.06 17.07 16.79
N TYR A 127 23.49 15.80 16.77
CA TYR A 127 22.91 14.77 15.91
C TYR A 127 21.42 14.52 16.19
N LEU A 128 20.93 14.78 17.41
CA LEU A 128 19.51 14.63 17.77
C LEU A 128 18.59 15.65 17.08
N GLN A 129 19.13 16.76 16.57
CA GLN A 129 18.33 17.71 15.77
C GLN A 129 17.94 17.11 14.41
N LEU A 130 18.81 16.27 13.82
CA LEU A 130 18.57 15.63 12.52
C LEU A 130 18.06 14.19 12.67
N TYR A 131 18.49 13.51 13.73
CA TYR A 131 18.21 12.11 14.01
C TYR A 131 17.67 11.96 15.44
N PRO A 132 16.50 12.54 15.75
CA PRO A 132 15.90 12.45 17.08
C PRO A 132 15.59 11.01 17.50
N HIS A 133 15.44 10.09 16.55
CA HIS A 133 15.24 8.66 16.81
C HIS A 133 16.43 7.96 17.50
N LEU A 134 17.59 8.62 17.63
CA LEU A 134 18.75 8.12 18.38
C LEU A 134 18.74 8.56 19.84
N LEU A 135 17.68 9.22 20.31
CA LEU A 135 17.54 9.64 21.70
C LEU A 135 17.60 8.43 22.65
N THR A 136 18.11 8.71 23.84
CA THR A 136 18.11 7.78 24.99
C THR A 136 17.21 8.34 26.07
N GLU A 137 16.92 7.56 27.11
CA GLU A 137 16.08 7.98 28.23
C GLU A 137 16.63 9.26 28.90
N GLU A 138 17.95 9.46 28.92
CA GLU A 138 18.57 10.67 29.48
C GLU A 138 18.34 11.94 28.64
N ASP A 139 17.90 11.79 27.39
CA ASP A 139 17.64 12.91 26.49
C ASP A 139 16.21 13.44 26.56
N ILE A 140 15.31 12.69 27.20
CA ILE A 140 13.88 13.02 27.29
C ILE A 140 13.65 14.09 28.35
N ASP A 141 12.98 15.18 27.96
CA ASP A 141 12.46 16.17 28.90
C ASP A 141 11.28 15.55 29.69
N TYR A 142 11.49 15.30 30.99
CA TYR A 142 10.47 14.79 31.89
C TYR A 142 9.77 15.89 32.69
N ASP A 143 10.25 17.14 32.60
CA ASP A 143 9.71 18.26 33.37
C ASP A 143 8.51 18.89 32.66
N ASN A 144 8.62 19.10 31.34
CA ASN A 144 7.52 19.66 30.55
C ASN A 144 7.52 19.19 29.08
N PRO A 145 7.41 17.87 28.81
CA PRO A 145 7.22 17.39 27.45
C PRO A 145 5.85 17.79 26.93
N GLY A 146 5.75 18.20 25.67
CA GLY A 146 4.46 18.60 25.12
C GLY A 146 4.49 19.10 23.68
N LEU A 147 3.36 19.65 23.25
CA LEU A 147 3.23 20.35 21.99
C LEU A 147 3.36 21.86 22.23
N SER A 148 4.25 22.49 21.50
CA SER A 148 4.33 23.95 21.39
C SER A 148 3.66 24.36 20.09
N CYS A 149 2.65 25.23 20.18
CA CYS A 149 1.79 25.64 19.08
C CYS A 149 1.85 27.16 18.90
N GLY A 150 2.06 27.62 17.66
CA GLY A 150 2.06 29.04 17.31
C GLY A 150 3.35 29.51 16.62
N PHE A 151 3.26 30.67 15.97
CA PHE A 151 4.35 31.28 15.21
C PHE A 151 5.49 31.75 16.14
N HIS A 152 6.71 31.29 15.87
CA HIS A 152 7.89 32.09 16.20
C HIS A 152 8.05 33.13 15.07
N ASP A 153 7.58 34.35 15.31
CA ASP A 153 7.82 35.49 14.41
C ASP A 153 9.32 35.70 14.22
N GLY A 154 9.86 35.17 13.13
CA GLY A 154 11.23 35.32 12.68
C GLY A 154 11.27 35.23 11.16
N ASP A 155 11.15 36.38 10.51
CA ASP A 155 11.44 36.64 9.10
C ASP A 155 10.84 35.67 8.06
N GLY A 156 9.63 36.00 7.59
CA GLY A 156 9.23 35.73 6.20
C GLY A 156 8.89 34.29 5.82
N ALA A 157 8.67 33.38 6.78
CA ALA A 157 8.06 32.08 6.48
C ALA A 157 6.56 32.28 6.21
N HIS A 158 6.14 32.02 4.97
CA HIS A 158 4.74 32.10 4.57
C HIS A 158 3.88 31.20 5.46
N ALA A 159 2.91 31.79 6.16
CA ALA A 159 1.78 31.06 6.71
C ALA A 159 1.05 30.38 5.54
N HIS A 160 1.35 29.12 5.29
CA HIS A 160 0.58 28.31 4.36
C HIS A 160 -0.72 27.98 5.07
N THR A 161 -1.79 28.72 4.78
CA THR A 161 -3.09 28.36 5.34
C THR A 161 -3.55 27.06 4.68
N HIS A 162 -3.43 25.96 5.42
CA HIS A 162 -3.80 24.60 5.03
C HIS A 162 -5.34 24.41 4.98
N ASN A 163 -6.08 25.32 4.32
CA ASN A 163 -7.55 25.31 4.32
C ASN A 163 -8.19 24.27 3.38
N GLY A 164 -7.41 23.30 2.90
CA GLY A 164 -7.87 22.30 1.95
C GLY A 164 -8.50 21.09 2.64
N LYS A 165 -9.38 20.37 1.94
CA LYS A 165 -9.90 19.09 2.48
C LYS A 165 -8.76 18.09 2.64
N PRO A 166 -8.68 17.35 3.76
CA PRO A 166 -7.60 16.44 4.03
C PRO A 166 -7.82 15.08 3.34
N TRP A 167 -6.81 14.60 2.62
CA TRP A 167 -6.86 13.34 1.87
C TRP A 167 -5.47 12.77 1.60
N ILE A 168 -5.44 11.48 1.25
CA ILE A 168 -4.22 10.76 0.86
C ILE A 168 -4.24 10.45 -0.63
N ASP A 169 -3.15 10.77 -1.35
CA ASP A 169 -2.87 10.26 -2.71
C ASP A 169 -1.76 9.21 -2.61
N LEU A 170 -2.14 7.94 -2.76
CA LEU A 170 -1.24 6.80 -2.60
C LEU A 170 -0.99 6.13 -3.95
N ARG A 171 0.27 5.79 -4.20
CA ARG A 171 0.67 4.91 -5.30
C ARG A 171 1.58 3.79 -4.83
N ASN A 172 1.25 2.57 -5.23
CA ASN A 172 2.04 1.39 -4.95
C ASN A 172 2.32 0.58 -6.22
N LYS A 173 3.59 0.35 -6.54
CA LYS A 173 4.03 -0.52 -7.64
C LYS A 173 4.68 -1.77 -7.07
N ARG A 174 4.27 -2.93 -7.56
CA ARG A 174 4.78 -4.23 -7.11
C ARG A 174 5.32 -5.03 -8.28
N TYR A 175 6.50 -5.61 -8.10
CA TYR A 175 7.14 -6.53 -9.01
C TYR A 175 7.38 -7.83 -8.25
N GLU A 176 6.88 -8.94 -8.77
CA GLU A 176 6.99 -10.22 -8.09
C GLU A 176 7.47 -11.32 -9.04
N LEU A 177 8.24 -12.25 -8.50
CA LEU A 177 8.59 -13.51 -9.11
C LEU A 177 8.24 -14.63 -8.13
N ARG A 178 7.45 -15.59 -8.58
CA ARG A 178 7.07 -16.77 -7.81
C ARG A 178 7.44 -18.02 -8.58
N ALA A 179 7.97 -19.00 -7.88
CA ALA A 179 8.23 -20.31 -8.45
C ALA A 179 8.01 -21.41 -7.42
N GLU A 180 7.54 -22.55 -7.92
CA GLU A 180 7.40 -23.77 -7.15
C GLU A 180 7.82 -24.95 -8.03
N TRP A 181 8.70 -25.79 -7.50
CA TRP A 181 9.12 -27.05 -8.12
C TRP A 181 8.91 -28.20 -7.15
N LYS A 182 8.26 -29.26 -7.62
CA LYS A 182 8.02 -30.53 -6.93
C LYS A 182 9.16 -31.49 -7.24
N GLN A 183 9.63 -32.18 -6.21
CA GLN A 183 10.76 -33.10 -6.26
C GLN A 183 11.97 -32.52 -7.00
N PRO A 184 12.53 -31.40 -6.51
CA PRO A 184 13.63 -30.71 -7.19
C PRO A 184 14.91 -31.57 -7.18
N PHE A 185 15.14 -32.34 -6.11
CA PHE A 185 16.26 -33.26 -5.92
C PHE A 185 15.89 -34.35 -4.89
N PRO A 186 16.62 -35.48 -4.84
CA PRO A 186 16.34 -36.57 -3.90
C PRO A 186 16.30 -36.09 -2.44
N GLY A 187 15.29 -36.54 -1.69
CA GLY A 187 15.08 -36.16 -0.28
C GLY A 187 14.20 -34.91 -0.07
N PHE A 188 13.84 -34.17 -1.12
CA PHE A 188 13.06 -32.94 -1.03
C PHE A 188 11.74 -33.06 -1.79
N GLU A 189 10.64 -32.70 -1.14
CA GLU A 189 9.29 -32.77 -1.71
C GLU A 189 9.01 -31.54 -2.60
N ALA A 190 9.41 -30.36 -2.14
CA ALA A 190 9.18 -29.12 -2.87
C ALA A 190 10.22 -28.04 -2.56
N LEU A 191 10.50 -27.22 -3.56
CA LEU A 191 11.22 -25.95 -3.45
C LEU A 191 10.28 -24.82 -3.89
N ARG A 192 10.08 -23.84 -3.01
CA ARG A 192 9.32 -22.61 -3.30
C ARG A 192 10.22 -21.39 -3.18
N VAL A 193 10.15 -20.52 -4.18
CA VAL A 193 10.88 -19.25 -4.22
C VAL A 193 9.90 -18.12 -4.49
N HIS A 194 10.02 -17.05 -3.72
CA HIS A 194 9.25 -15.83 -3.88
C HIS A 194 10.17 -14.63 -3.72
N LEU A 195 10.30 -13.84 -4.78
CA LEU A 195 11.02 -12.58 -4.79
C LEU A 195 10.01 -11.46 -5.02
N ASN A 196 10.07 -10.41 -4.21
CA ASN A 196 9.15 -9.29 -4.31
C ASN A 196 9.90 -7.97 -4.17
N ARG A 197 9.64 -7.01 -5.06
CA ARG A 197 10.07 -5.61 -4.92
C ARG A 197 8.84 -4.73 -4.91
N ASN A 198 8.73 -3.90 -3.88
CA ASN A 198 7.60 -3.00 -3.69
C ASN A 198 8.09 -1.55 -3.60
N ASP A 199 7.45 -0.67 -4.36
CA ASP A 199 7.72 0.77 -4.40
C ASP A 199 6.44 1.50 -4.01
N TYR A 200 6.42 1.98 -2.76
CA TYR A 200 5.29 2.60 -2.11
C TYR A 200 5.58 4.08 -1.91
N HIS A 201 4.60 4.91 -2.25
CA HIS A 201 4.58 6.33 -1.95
C HIS A 201 3.17 6.77 -1.60
N HIS A 202 3.03 7.66 -0.63
CA HIS A 202 1.84 8.48 -0.50
C HIS A 202 2.19 9.93 -0.18
N ASP A 203 1.27 10.82 -0.55
CA ASP A 203 1.19 12.19 -0.08
C ASP A 203 -0.03 12.33 0.83
N GLU A 204 0.16 12.95 1.99
CA GLU A 204 -0.90 13.51 2.82
C GLU A 204 -1.12 14.96 2.38
N LYS A 205 -2.36 15.30 2.03
CA LYS A 205 -2.69 16.53 1.32
C LYS A 205 -3.83 17.28 1.98
N ALA A 206 -3.71 18.59 2.05
CA ALA A 206 -4.83 19.50 2.27
C ALA A 206 -5.15 20.24 0.97
N GLY A 207 -6.24 19.82 0.31
CA GLY A 207 -6.57 20.31 -1.02
C GLY A 207 -5.47 19.94 -2.02
N ASP A 208 -4.82 20.92 -2.61
CA ASP A 208 -3.75 20.70 -3.59
C ASP A 208 -2.34 20.66 -2.97
N ALA A 209 -2.17 21.16 -1.74
CA ALA A 209 -0.89 21.19 -1.04
C ALA A 209 -0.52 19.78 -0.53
N VAL A 210 0.78 19.45 -0.55
CA VAL A 210 1.34 18.27 0.10
C VAL A 210 1.88 18.72 1.46
N GLU A 211 1.37 18.13 2.52
CA GLU A 211 1.74 18.46 3.90
C GLU A 211 2.82 17.52 4.41
N ASN A 212 2.61 16.24 4.16
CA ASN A 212 3.54 15.19 4.53
C ASN A 212 3.58 14.14 3.43
N PHE A 213 4.65 13.35 3.41
CA PHE A 213 4.78 12.26 2.47
C PHE A 213 5.55 11.11 3.09
N PHE A 214 5.29 9.91 2.58
CA PHE A 214 6.04 8.72 2.94
C PHE A 214 6.47 7.98 1.70
N ASN A 215 7.69 7.45 1.75
CA ASN A 215 8.30 6.69 0.68
C ASN A 215 8.95 5.43 1.26
N ASN A 216 8.65 4.28 0.67
CA ASN A 216 9.26 3.03 1.06
C ASN A 216 9.54 2.15 -0.16
N LYS A 217 10.80 1.71 -0.29
CA LYS A 217 11.22 0.74 -1.29
C LYS A 217 11.79 -0.47 -0.56
N HIS A 218 11.14 -1.61 -0.72
CA HIS A 218 11.56 -2.84 -0.05
C HIS A 218 11.67 -4.00 -1.03
N THR A 219 12.68 -4.84 -0.81
CA THR A 219 12.89 -6.09 -1.55
C THR A 219 12.87 -7.25 -0.56
N THR A 220 11.97 -8.20 -0.76
CA THR A 220 11.81 -9.38 0.09
C THR A 220 12.13 -10.64 -0.71
N PRO A 221 13.26 -11.30 -0.45
CA PRO A 221 13.50 -12.66 -0.91
C PRO A 221 12.99 -13.66 0.14
N VAL A 222 12.21 -14.65 -0.29
CA VAL A 222 11.76 -15.77 0.55
C VAL A 222 11.98 -17.06 -0.22
N SER A 223 12.68 -18.02 0.39
CA SER A 223 12.79 -19.39 -0.10
C SER A 223 12.39 -20.36 0.99
N SER A 224 11.75 -21.46 0.60
CA SER A 224 11.39 -22.55 1.52
C SER A 224 11.53 -23.90 0.84
N CYS A 225 11.96 -24.89 1.61
CA CYS A 225 12.13 -26.28 1.18
C CYS A 225 11.32 -27.18 2.12
N ALA A 226 10.60 -28.14 1.55
CA ALA A 226 9.96 -29.21 2.31
C ALA A 226 10.75 -30.52 2.10
N THR A 227 11.07 -31.22 3.17
CA THR A 227 11.75 -32.53 3.14
C THR A 227 10.75 -33.64 3.46
N ASN A 228 10.97 -34.84 2.91
CA ASN A 228 10.28 -36.01 3.41
C ASN A 228 10.83 -36.38 4.80
N PRO A 229 10.00 -36.92 5.72
CA PRO A 229 10.48 -37.60 6.90
C PRO A 229 11.29 -38.85 6.55
#